data_AF-A0A7C6ML48-F1
#
_entry.id   AF-A0A7C6ML48-F1
#
_cell.length_a   1.000
_cell.length_b   1.000
_cell.length_c   1.000
_cell.angle_alpha   90.00
_cell.angle_beta   90.00
_cell.angle_gamma   90.00
#
_symmetry.space_group_name_H-M   'P 1'
#
loop_
_entity.id
_entity.type
_entity.pdbx_description
1 polymer ?
#
loop_
_entity_poly.entity_id
_entity_poly.type
_entity_poly.pdbx_seq_one_letter_code
_entity_poly.pdbx_strand_id
1 'polypeptide(L)'
;MKNIISYFYNLEPNNIHQYEKKLKFSVDNNNYVFLPCYHTEKEIKDLQSLSTTLLSKGVYCHQFILNVNSTIITMVNNVPYVLLLVYINDNRLISFDDLIWFTNIDNLPVVESLKRDNWFSLWTEKIDYFEYQVSQFGKKFPLLRESFSYFVGMAETSISFLKNINTNYNPTLSL
;
A
#
# COMPACT_ATOMS: atom_id res chain seq x y z
N MET A 1 25.64 3.93 2.54
CA MET A 1 24.76 2.92 1.91
C MET A 1 25.13 2.58 0.46
N LYS A 2 25.89 3.41 -0.28
CA LYS A 2 26.39 3.07 -1.63
C LYS A 2 27.06 1.70 -1.71
N ASN A 3 28.05 1.45 -0.85
CA ASN A 3 28.79 0.18 -0.83
C ASN A 3 27.89 -1.04 -0.60
N ILE A 4 26.78 -0.88 0.12
CA ILE A 4 25.80 -1.96 0.36
C ILE A 4 25.10 -2.32 -0.94
N ILE A 5 24.68 -1.32 -1.71
CA ILE A 5 24.03 -1.53 -3.01
C ILE A 5 25.00 -2.21 -3.99
N SER A 6 26.23 -1.70 -4.12
CA SER A 6 27.27 -2.33 -4.95
C SER A 6 27.55 -3.77 -4.51
N TYR A 7 27.68 -4.02 -3.20
CA TYR A 7 28.00 -5.34 -2.67
C TYR A 7 26.86 -6.36 -2.85
N PHE A 8 25.64 -6.01 -2.47
CA PHE A 8 24.50 -6.95 -2.47
C PHE A 8 23.77 -7.04 -3.80
N TYR A 9 23.87 -6.05 -4.68
CA TYR A 9 23.09 -6.01 -5.92
C TYR A 9 23.95 -5.88 -7.18
N ASN A 10 25.28 -5.72 -7.03
CA ASN A 10 26.19 -5.49 -8.15
C ASN A 10 25.76 -4.29 -9.03
N LEU A 11 25.23 -3.25 -8.40
CA LEU A 11 24.75 -2.02 -9.03
C LEU A 11 25.64 -0.87 -8.59
N GLU A 12 26.00 0.01 -9.53
CA GLU A 12 26.76 1.23 -9.24
C GLU A 12 25.82 2.46 -9.21
N PRO A 13 25.34 2.87 -8.02
CA PRO A 13 24.32 3.90 -7.91
C PRO A 13 24.85 5.31 -8.21
N ASN A 14 24.10 6.02 -9.05
CA ASN A 14 24.23 7.46 -9.35
C ASN A 14 23.08 8.25 -8.72
N ASN A 15 23.21 9.59 -8.63
CA ASN A 15 22.18 10.50 -8.12
C ASN A 15 21.53 10.03 -6.81
N ILE A 16 22.35 9.76 -5.82
CA ILE A 16 21.91 9.16 -4.55
C ILE A 16 21.26 10.21 -3.67
N HIS A 17 19.99 9.99 -3.32
CA HIS A 17 19.23 10.78 -2.35
C HIS A 17 18.85 9.90 -1.16
N GLN A 18 19.33 10.24 0.02
CA GLN A 18 18.97 9.55 1.25
C GLN A 18 18.01 10.41 2.07
N TYR A 19 16.89 9.83 2.48
CA TYR A 19 15.95 10.42 3.42
C TYR A 19 15.65 9.40 4.51
N GLU A 20 16.01 9.72 5.75
CA GLU A 20 15.97 8.78 6.89
C GLU A 20 16.68 7.45 6.56
N LYS A 21 15.94 6.34 6.62
CA LYS A 21 16.40 4.98 6.28
C LYS A 21 16.13 4.59 4.83
N LYS A 22 15.58 5.49 4.01
CA LYS A 22 15.27 5.25 2.61
C LYS A 22 16.36 5.82 1.72
N LEU A 23 16.78 5.04 0.72
CA LEU A 23 17.73 5.46 -0.30
C LEU A 23 17.03 5.43 -1.66
N LYS A 24 17.00 6.57 -2.36
CA LYS A 24 16.63 6.66 -3.77
C LYS A 24 17.89 6.87 -4.61
N PHE A 25 18.00 6.20 -5.75
CA PHE A 25 19.14 6.35 -6.65
C PHE A 25 18.76 5.92 -8.07
N SER A 26 19.64 6.20 -9.04
CA SER A 26 19.46 5.81 -10.43
C SER A 26 20.64 4.98 -10.95
N VAL A 27 20.37 3.98 -11.79
CA VAL A 27 21.37 3.18 -12.52
C VAL A 27 20.86 2.98 -13.94
N ASP A 28 21.66 3.30 -14.96
CA ASP A 28 21.30 3.11 -16.39
C ASP A 28 19.89 3.59 -16.75
N ASN A 29 19.56 4.84 -16.38
CA ASN A 29 18.24 5.49 -16.53
C ASN A 29 17.07 4.85 -15.75
N ASN A 30 17.32 3.81 -14.97
CA ASN A 30 16.33 3.21 -14.09
C ASN A 30 16.41 3.82 -12.69
N ASN A 31 15.26 4.08 -12.08
CA ASN A 31 15.18 4.60 -10.72
C ASN A 31 14.94 3.45 -9.74
N TYR A 32 15.62 3.51 -8.60
CA TYR A 32 15.56 2.49 -7.57
C TYR A 32 15.26 3.11 -6.21
N VAL A 33 14.62 2.31 -5.36
CA VAL A 33 14.36 2.63 -3.97
C VAL A 33 14.77 1.46 -3.09
N PHE A 34 15.67 1.72 -2.16
CA PHE A 34 16.06 0.78 -1.11
C PHE A 34 15.46 1.26 0.22
N LEU A 35 14.64 0.43 0.86
CA LEU A 35 13.91 0.80 2.07
C LEU A 35 13.79 -0.35 3.09
N PRO A 36 13.61 -0.04 4.38
CA PRO A 36 13.38 -1.07 5.40
C PRO A 36 12.10 -1.85 5.15
N CYS A 37 12.13 -3.16 5.41
CA CYS A 37 11.00 -4.05 5.22
C CYS A 37 10.47 -4.56 6.56
N TYR A 38 9.22 -4.28 6.88
CA TYR A 38 8.58 -4.72 8.14
C TYR A 38 7.61 -5.88 7.96
N HIS A 39 7.54 -6.45 6.75
CA HIS A 39 6.68 -7.56 6.41
C HIS A 39 7.31 -8.90 6.75
N THR A 40 6.45 -9.90 6.97
CA THR A 40 6.88 -11.29 7.10
C THR A 40 7.44 -11.81 5.77
N GLU A 41 8.23 -12.88 5.82
CA GLU A 41 8.79 -13.50 4.61
C GLU A 41 7.68 -13.97 3.64
N LYS A 42 6.57 -14.51 4.18
CA LYS A 42 5.40 -14.90 3.40
C LYS A 42 4.80 -13.71 2.65
N GLU A 43 4.51 -12.63 3.37
CA GLU A 43 3.95 -11.40 2.77
C GLU A 43 4.86 -10.81 1.70
N ILE A 44 6.18 -10.86 1.85
CA ILE A 44 7.11 -10.33 0.85
C ILE A 44 7.12 -11.17 -0.42
N LYS A 45 7.09 -12.50 -0.30
CA LYS A 45 6.96 -13.40 -1.47
C LYS A 45 5.65 -13.15 -2.20
N ASP A 46 4.58 -13.00 -1.43
CA ASP A 46 3.24 -12.72 -1.94
C ASP A 46 3.15 -11.35 -2.64
N LEU A 47 3.78 -10.30 -2.07
CA LEU A 47 3.90 -8.98 -2.69
C LEU A 47 4.72 -9.03 -3.98
N GLN A 48 5.83 -9.78 -3.99
CA GLN A 48 6.63 -9.95 -5.20
C GLN A 48 5.81 -10.62 -6.30
N SER A 49 5.14 -11.73 -5.99
CA SER A 49 4.27 -12.44 -6.94
C SER A 49 3.17 -11.54 -7.50
N LEU A 50 2.52 -10.76 -6.63
CA LEU A 50 1.51 -9.79 -7.03
C LEU A 50 2.09 -8.69 -7.94
N SER A 51 3.25 -8.11 -7.58
CA SER A 51 3.89 -7.06 -8.38
C SER A 51 4.26 -7.54 -9.78
N THR A 52 4.76 -8.77 -9.91
CA THR A 52 5.09 -9.39 -11.20
C THR A 52 3.83 -9.66 -12.02
N THR A 53 2.75 -10.14 -11.37
CA THR A 53 1.46 -10.41 -12.02
C THR A 53 0.80 -9.13 -12.53
N LEU A 54 0.90 -8.05 -11.75
CA LEU A 54 0.42 -6.73 -12.14
C LEU A 54 1.19 -6.23 -13.35
N LEU A 55 2.53 -6.32 -13.33
CA LEU A 55 3.36 -5.89 -14.46
C LEU A 55 3.07 -6.70 -15.74
N SER A 56 2.87 -8.01 -15.64
CA SER A 56 2.55 -8.85 -16.80
C SER A 56 1.18 -8.53 -17.43
N LYS A 57 0.29 -7.88 -16.67
CA LYS A 57 -1.00 -7.35 -17.13
C LYS A 57 -0.92 -5.89 -17.58
N GLY A 58 0.28 -5.31 -17.66
CA GLY A 58 0.50 -3.92 -18.06
C GLY A 58 0.32 -2.90 -16.94
N VAL A 59 0.20 -3.34 -15.68
CA VAL A 59 0.12 -2.45 -14.51
C VAL A 59 1.53 -2.09 -14.09
N TYR A 60 1.97 -0.89 -14.45
CA TYR A 60 3.27 -0.41 -14.01
C TYR A 60 3.27 -0.18 -12.49
N CYS A 61 3.99 -1.03 -11.78
CA CYS A 61 4.21 -0.93 -10.34
C CYS A 61 5.66 -1.27 -10.00
N HIS A 62 6.07 -0.93 -8.78
CA HIS A 62 7.42 -1.19 -8.30
C HIS A 62 7.71 -2.70 -8.32
N GLN A 63 8.88 -3.09 -8.82
CA GLN A 63 9.30 -4.49 -8.89
C GLN A 63 10.42 -4.78 -7.90
N PHE A 64 10.34 -5.93 -7.23
CA PHE A 64 11.39 -6.37 -6.30
C PHE A 64 12.62 -6.85 -7.06
N ILE A 65 13.78 -6.36 -6.66
CA ILE A 65 15.08 -6.78 -7.17
C ILE A 65 15.70 -7.74 -6.16
N LEU A 66 16.09 -8.92 -6.64
CA LEU A 66 16.81 -9.91 -5.84
C LEU A 66 18.26 -9.48 -5.66
N ASN A 67 18.84 -9.79 -4.51
CA ASN A 67 20.27 -9.61 -4.27
C ASN A 67 21.10 -10.71 -4.95
N VAL A 68 22.43 -10.61 -4.86
CA VAL A 68 23.39 -11.58 -5.42
C VAL A 68 23.20 -13.01 -4.90
N ASN A 69 22.57 -13.17 -3.73
CA ASN A 69 22.23 -14.48 -3.14
C ASN A 69 20.85 -14.97 -3.60
N SER A 70 20.22 -14.29 -4.56
CA SER A 70 18.86 -14.57 -5.05
C SER A 70 17.77 -14.45 -3.98
N THR A 71 17.98 -13.62 -2.95
CA THR A 71 16.95 -13.35 -1.92
C THR A 71 16.36 -11.96 -2.08
N ILE A 72 15.08 -11.82 -1.72
CA ILE A 72 14.34 -10.54 -1.79
C ILE A 72 14.81 -9.59 -0.67
N ILE A 73 15.02 -10.15 0.52
CA ILE A 73 15.43 -9.41 1.71
C ILE A 73 16.95 -9.38 1.80
N THR A 74 17.48 -8.19 2.08
CA THR A 74 18.89 -7.95 2.38
C THR A 74 19.01 -7.43 3.81
N MET A 75 19.82 -8.11 4.63
CA MET A 75 20.05 -7.72 6.02
C MET A 75 21.18 -6.69 6.11
N VAL A 76 20.86 -5.50 6.61
CA VAL A 76 21.81 -4.41 6.82
C VAL A 76 21.80 -4.03 8.30
N ASN A 77 22.91 -4.26 9.01
CA ASN A 77 23.02 -3.99 10.45
C ASN A 77 21.84 -4.58 11.25
N ASN A 78 21.49 -5.83 10.95
CA ASN A 78 20.38 -6.56 11.54
C ASN A 78 18.97 -5.99 11.27
N VAL A 79 18.85 -5.08 10.30
CA VAL A 79 17.56 -4.55 9.82
C VAL A 79 17.30 -5.12 8.41
N PRO A 80 16.11 -5.71 8.16
CA PRO A 80 15.73 -6.17 6.83
C PRO A 80 15.43 -5.00 5.89
N TYR A 81 15.95 -5.07 4.68
CA TYR A 81 15.69 -4.12 3.59
C TYR A 81 15.27 -4.85 2.32
N VAL A 82 14.57 -4.14 1.44
CA VAL A 82 14.25 -4.57 0.08
C VAL A 82 14.69 -3.51 -0.92
N LEU A 83 15.07 -3.97 -2.12
CA LEU A 83 15.35 -3.11 -3.26
C LEU A 83 14.19 -3.19 -4.26
N LEU A 84 13.68 -2.02 -4.65
CA LEU A 84 12.61 -1.89 -5.63
C LEU A 84 13.09 -1.10 -6.85
N LEU A 85 12.76 -1.59 -8.04
CA LEU A 85 12.84 -0.86 -9.30
C LEU A 85 11.54 -0.08 -9.51
N VAL A 86 11.65 1.22 -9.78
CA VAL A 86 10.54 2.16 -9.93
C VAL A 86 10.13 2.24 -11.40
N TYR A 87 8.94 1.72 -11.72
CA TYR A 87 8.34 1.81 -13.06
C TYR A 87 7.37 2.97 -13.24
N ILE A 88 6.97 3.62 -12.14
CA ILE A 88 5.99 4.71 -12.17
C ILE A 88 6.72 6.05 -12.25
N ASN A 89 6.20 6.96 -13.07
CA ASN A 89 6.65 8.35 -13.07
C ASN A 89 6.02 9.09 -11.87
N ASP A 90 6.84 9.45 -10.88
CA ASP A 90 6.44 10.17 -9.66
C ASP A 90 5.67 11.49 -9.96
N ASN A 91 5.83 12.08 -11.15
CA ASN A 91 5.20 13.35 -11.53
C ASN A 91 3.90 13.21 -12.31
N ARG A 92 3.46 11.98 -12.65
CA ARG A 92 2.26 11.78 -13.46
C ARG A 92 1.01 11.84 -12.59
N LEU A 93 0.05 12.65 -13.01
CA LEU A 93 -1.28 12.70 -12.38
C LEU A 93 -2.10 11.46 -12.75
N ILE A 94 -2.90 10.99 -11.80
CA ILE A 94 -3.89 9.93 -12.04
C ILE A 94 -5.05 10.53 -12.83
N SER A 95 -5.43 9.89 -13.95
CA SER A 95 -6.54 10.33 -14.80
C SER A 95 -7.75 9.38 -14.69
N PHE A 96 -8.88 9.78 -15.29
CA PHE A 96 -10.05 8.91 -15.41
C PHE A 96 -9.77 7.67 -16.27
N ASP A 97 -8.92 7.79 -17.30
CA ASP A 97 -8.54 6.66 -18.14
C ASP A 97 -7.84 5.57 -17.31
N ASP A 98 -7.08 5.97 -16.29
CA ASP A 98 -6.44 5.02 -15.38
C ASP A 98 -7.46 4.21 -14.60
N LEU A 99 -8.51 4.88 -14.11
CA LEU A 99 -9.59 4.20 -13.38
C LEU A 99 -10.31 3.19 -14.27
N ILE A 100 -10.67 3.60 -15.49
CA ILE A 100 -11.32 2.71 -16.48
C ILE A 100 -10.40 1.53 -16.78
N TRP A 101 -9.12 1.80 -16.99
CA TRP A 101 -8.15 0.76 -17.26
C TRP A 101 -8.03 -0.25 -16.10
N PHE A 102 -8.01 0.22 -14.85
CA PHE A 102 -7.98 -0.65 -13.67
C PHE A 102 -9.22 -1.54 -13.55
N THR A 103 -10.39 -1.09 -14.01
CA THR A 103 -11.62 -1.92 -13.98
C THR A 103 -11.58 -3.09 -14.96
N ASN A 104 -10.72 -3.04 -15.97
CA ASN A 104 -10.58 -4.13 -16.95
C ASN A 104 -9.54 -5.18 -16.54
N ILE A 105 -8.94 -5.06 -15.35
CA ILE A 105 -7.97 -6.03 -14.85
C ILE A 105 -8.69 -7.19 -14.18
N ASP A 106 -8.87 -8.27 -14.93
CA ASP A 106 -9.46 -9.50 -14.39
C ASP A 106 -8.41 -10.48 -13.84
N ASN A 107 -8.86 -11.42 -13.00
CA ASN A 107 -8.10 -12.57 -12.52
C ASN A 107 -6.80 -12.19 -11.78
N LEU A 108 -6.91 -11.27 -10.81
CA LEU A 108 -5.84 -11.05 -9.85
C LEU A 108 -5.82 -12.17 -8.80
N PRO A 109 -4.64 -12.63 -8.36
CA PRO A 109 -4.56 -13.65 -7.32
C PRO A 109 -5.14 -13.12 -6.02
N VAL A 110 -5.97 -13.93 -5.36
CA VAL A 110 -6.42 -13.65 -4.00
C VAL A 110 -5.28 -13.98 -3.06
N VAL A 111 -4.73 -12.97 -2.40
CA VAL A 111 -3.56 -13.10 -1.54
C VAL A 111 -3.97 -12.84 -0.09
N GLU A 112 -4.31 -13.91 0.63
CA GLU A 112 -4.83 -13.81 2.01
C GLU A 112 -3.85 -13.15 2.98
N SER A 113 -2.54 -13.34 2.82
CA SER A 113 -1.53 -12.74 3.69
C SER A 113 -1.54 -11.21 3.63
N LEU A 114 -1.96 -10.64 2.49
CA LEU A 114 -2.03 -9.20 2.23
C LEU A 114 -3.42 -8.63 2.53
N LYS A 115 -4.37 -9.48 2.93
CA LYS A 115 -5.74 -9.06 3.21
C LYS A 115 -5.78 -8.15 4.44
N ARG A 116 -6.35 -6.95 4.27
CA ARG A 116 -6.51 -5.91 5.31
C ARG A 116 -7.88 -5.26 5.16
N ASP A 117 -8.91 -6.08 5.14
CA ASP A 117 -10.25 -5.71 4.69
C ASP A 117 -11.30 -5.73 5.81
N ASN A 118 -10.88 -5.67 7.08
CA ASN A 118 -11.81 -5.41 8.18
C ASN A 118 -12.28 -3.95 8.19
N TRP A 119 -12.87 -3.53 7.07
CA TRP A 119 -13.36 -2.19 6.80
C TRP A 119 -14.50 -1.81 7.74
N PHE A 120 -15.32 -2.78 8.15
CA PHE A 120 -16.43 -2.53 9.07
C PHE A 120 -15.91 -2.04 10.43
N SER A 121 -15.03 -2.80 11.08
CA SER A 121 -14.44 -2.37 12.36
C SER A 121 -13.63 -1.09 12.20
N LEU A 122 -12.79 -1.01 11.16
CA LEU A 122 -11.94 0.17 10.91
C LEU A 122 -12.77 1.46 10.82
N TRP A 123 -13.83 1.46 10.01
CA TRP A 123 -14.64 2.66 9.79
C TRP A 123 -15.54 2.97 10.97
N THR A 124 -16.05 1.96 11.69
CA THR A 124 -16.82 2.16 12.92
C THR A 124 -15.96 2.86 13.98
N GLU A 125 -14.81 2.29 14.31
CA GLU A 125 -13.88 2.86 15.31
C GLU A 125 -13.42 4.27 14.93
N LYS A 126 -13.20 4.52 13.62
CA LYS A 126 -12.77 5.82 13.12
C LYS A 126 -13.87 6.88 13.25
N ILE A 127 -15.13 6.52 12.99
CA ILE A 127 -16.26 7.44 13.16
C ILE A 127 -16.47 7.73 14.64
N ASP A 128 -16.51 6.71 15.51
CA ASP A 128 -16.62 6.88 16.96
C ASP A 128 -15.53 7.83 17.50
N TYR A 129 -14.29 7.66 17.05
CA TYR A 129 -13.19 8.54 17.39
C TYR A 129 -13.45 9.99 16.95
N PHE A 130 -13.89 10.21 15.72
CA PHE A 130 -14.17 11.56 15.23
C PHE A 130 -15.33 12.22 15.96
N GLU A 131 -16.40 11.48 16.29
CA GLU A 131 -17.50 12.00 17.09
C GLU A 131 -17.03 12.46 18.46
N TYR A 132 -16.20 11.64 19.11
CA TYR A 132 -15.57 12.02 20.37
C TYR A 132 -14.75 13.30 20.22
N GLN A 133 -13.87 13.39 19.21
CA GLN A 133 -13.05 14.59 18.97
C GLN A 133 -13.91 15.86 18.76
N VAL A 134 -14.95 15.78 17.92
CA VAL A 134 -15.85 16.91 17.66
C VAL A 134 -16.65 17.30 18.90
N SER A 135 -17.01 16.34 19.77
CA SER A 135 -17.67 16.65 21.05
C SER A 135 -16.78 17.50 21.98
N GLN A 136 -15.46 17.31 21.93
CA GLN A 136 -14.52 17.99 22.82
C GLN A 136 -14.13 19.39 22.33
N PHE A 137 -13.82 19.56 21.04
CA PHE A 137 -13.33 20.84 20.51
C PHE A 137 -14.21 21.46 19.42
N GLY A 138 -15.36 20.86 19.08
CA GLY A 138 -16.25 21.36 18.03
C GLY A 138 -16.78 22.78 18.29
N LYS A 139 -16.81 23.24 19.55
CA LYS A 139 -17.14 24.64 19.88
C LYS A 139 -16.13 25.66 19.33
N LYS A 140 -14.87 25.26 19.17
CA LYS A 140 -13.78 26.11 18.64
C LYS A 140 -13.81 26.21 17.11
N PHE A 141 -14.47 25.28 16.43
CA PHE A 141 -14.51 25.20 14.96
C PHE A 141 -15.95 25.02 14.45
N PRO A 142 -16.75 26.10 14.38
CA PRO A 142 -18.16 26.04 14.00
C PRO A 142 -18.42 25.39 12.63
N LEU A 143 -17.63 25.73 11.61
CA LEU A 143 -17.75 25.15 10.26
C LEU A 143 -17.56 23.63 10.25
N LEU A 144 -16.61 23.12 11.03
CA LEU A 144 -16.40 21.68 11.18
C LEU A 144 -17.63 21.06 11.84
N ARG A 145 -18.09 21.63 12.96
CA ARG A 145 -19.23 21.11 13.72
C ARG A 145 -20.52 21.06 12.88
N GLU A 146 -20.78 22.09 12.08
CA GLU A 146 -21.98 22.19 11.24
C GLU A 146 -21.96 21.19 10.07
N SER A 147 -20.79 20.96 9.47
CA SER A 147 -20.65 20.02 8.35
C SER A 147 -20.42 18.57 8.79
N PHE A 148 -19.95 18.35 10.02
CA PHE A 148 -19.56 17.02 10.51
C PHE A 148 -20.69 16.00 10.44
N SER A 149 -21.89 16.36 10.89
CA SER A 149 -23.06 15.45 10.89
C SER A 149 -23.40 14.94 9.50
N TYR A 150 -23.19 15.74 8.45
CA TYR A 150 -23.41 15.31 7.07
C TYR A 150 -22.42 14.21 6.66
N PHE A 151 -21.12 14.39 6.94
CA PHE A 151 -20.10 13.40 6.61
C PHE A 151 -20.22 12.12 7.44
N VAL A 152 -20.59 12.24 8.73
CA VAL A 152 -20.89 11.07 9.58
C VAL A 152 -22.07 10.29 9.02
N GLY A 153 -23.17 10.96 8.68
CA GLY A 153 -24.35 10.28 8.12
C GLY A 153 -24.04 9.52 6.82
N MET A 154 -23.19 10.07 5.94
CA MET A 154 -22.71 9.35 4.76
C MET A 154 -21.88 8.11 5.14
N ALA A 155 -20.97 8.25 6.10
CA ALA A 155 -20.13 7.15 6.55
C ALA A 155 -20.95 6.03 7.22
N GLU A 156 -21.87 6.36 8.11
CA GLU A 156 -22.77 5.39 8.77
C GLU A 156 -23.65 4.66 7.76
N THR A 157 -24.13 5.38 6.74
CA THR A 157 -24.88 4.78 5.63
C THR A 157 -24.01 3.75 4.89
N SER A 158 -22.77 4.10 4.55
CA SER A 158 -21.82 3.17 3.91
C SER A 158 -21.46 1.97 4.81
N ILE A 159 -21.25 2.18 6.11
CA ILE A 159 -20.98 1.12 7.09
C ILE A 159 -22.18 0.16 7.16
N SER A 160 -23.40 0.69 7.17
CA SER A 160 -24.64 -0.09 7.14
C SER A 160 -24.74 -0.95 5.87
N PHE A 161 -24.44 -0.37 4.70
CA PHE A 161 -24.36 -1.14 3.45
C PHE A 161 -23.33 -2.27 3.53
N LEU A 162 -22.12 -1.98 4.03
CA LEU A 162 -21.07 -2.99 4.19
C LEU A 162 -21.51 -4.13 5.11
N LYS A 163 -22.17 -3.83 6.23
CA LYS A 163 -22.71 -4.81 7.16
C LYS A 163 -23.76 -5.71 6.50
N ASN A 164 -24.66 -5.12 5.71
CA ASN A 164 -25.70 -5.85 4.99
C ASN A 164 -25.09 -6.79 3.95
N ILE A 165 -24.10 -6.33 3.18
CA ILE A 165 -23.37 -7.17 2.22
C ILE A 165 -22.72 -8.35 2.94
N ASN A 166 -21.97 -8.12 4.02
CA ASN A 166 -21.31 -9.17 4.77
C ASN A 166 -22.29 -10.18 5.39
N THR A 167 -23.49 -9.73 5.76
CA THR A 167 -24.56 -10.61 6.28
C THR A 167 -25.17 -11.45 5.16
N ASN A 168 -25.35 -10.87 3.97
CA ASN A 168 -25.88 -11.54 2.78
C ASN A 168 -24.87 -12.49 2.08
N TYR A 169 -23.57 -12.43 2.43
CA TYR A 169 -22.58 -13.44 2.01
C TYR A 169 -22.44 -14.62 3.00
N ASN A 170 -22.99 -14.50 4.23
CA ASN A 170 -23.09 -15.58 5.21
C ASN A 170 -24.43 -16.37 5.29
N PRO A 171 -25.41 -16.31 4.36
CA PRO A 171 -26.61 -17.11 4.45
C PRO A 171 -26.40 -18.43 3.69
N THR A 172 -25.74 -19.40 4.33
CA THR A 172 -25.97 -20.87 4.22
C THR A 172 -24.73 -21.65 4.67
N LEU A 173 -24.44 -21.63 5.96
CA LEU A 173 -23.80 -22.76 6.66
C LEU A 173 -24.52 -22.92 8.00
N SER A 174 -25.80 -23.23 7.92
CA SER A 174 -26.61 -23.63 9.07
C SER A 174 -27.69 -24.59 8.61
N LEU A 175 -27.29 -25.86 8.50
CA LEU A 175 -27.92 -27.10 9.00
C LEU A 175 -27.35 -28.30 8.25
#